data_AF-A0A804LV00-F1
#
_entry.id   AF-A0A804LV00-F1
#
_cell.length_a   1.000
_cell.length_b   1.000
_cell.length_c   1.000
_cell.angle_alpha   90.00
_cell.angle_beta   90.00
_cell.angle_gamma   90.00
#
_symmetry.space_group_name_H-M   'P 1'
#
loop_
_entity.id
_entity.type
_entity.pdbx_description
1 polymer ?
#
loop_
_entity_poly.entity_id
_entity_poly.type
_entity_poly.pdbx_seq_one_letter_code
_entity_poly.pdbx_strand_id
1 'polypeptide(L)'
;MMHPELLAKLVSNNFCTVPAKVVLQLTTAFREGGLCNRNGTFSYKDHLRECQTPVLALAGDKDLICPPDAVYETVKLIPNHKVDYRVFGKPQGPHYAHYDLVGGRLVCTLYDDS
;
A
#
# COMPACT_ATOMS: atom_id res chain seq x y z
N MET A 1 3.21 23.68 -4.02
CA MET A 1 3.26 23.37 -2.57
C MET A 1 1.86 23.55 -2.00
N MET A 2 1.36 22.60 -1.20
CA MET A 2 0.02 22.71 -0.59
C MET A 2 0.00 23.89 0.40
N HIS A 3 -1.12 24.63 0.46
CA HIS A 3 -1.28 25.71 1.42
C HIS A 3 -1.17 25.19 2.86
N PRO A 4 -0.47 25.87 3.80
CA PRO A 4 -0.26 25.39 5.16
C PRO A 4 -1.56 25.02 5.91
N GLU A 5 -2.63 25.81 5.74
CA GLU A 5 -3.93 25.52 6.36
C GLU A 5 -4.59 24.25 5.81
N LEU A 6 -4.41 23.97 4.51
CA LEU A 6 -4.91 22.74 3.89
C LEU A 6 -4.11 21.53 4.38
N LEU A 7 -2.80 21.69 4.55
CA LEU A 7 -1.95 20.65 5.12
C LEU A 7 -2.35 20.36 6.58
N ALA A 8 -2.58 21.40 7.39
CA ALA A 8 -3.03 21.25 8.77
C ALA A 8 -4.38 20.52 8.84
N LYS A 9 -5.35 20.90 7.99
CA LYS A 9 -6.64 20.20 7.89
C LYS A 9 -6.49 18.75 7.44
N LEU A 10 -5.63 18.47 6.44
CA LEU A 10 -5.37 17.11 5.97
C LEU A 10 -4.79 16.25 7.09
N VAL A 11 -3.76 16.76 7.79
CA VAL A 11 -3.12 16.04 8.91
C VAL A 11 -4.11 15.81 10.05
N SER A 12 -4.85 16.83 10.43
CA SER A 12 -5.87 16.73 11.48
C SER A 12 -6.95 15.71 11.11
N ASN A 13 -7.47 15.74 9.88
CA ASN A 13 -8.59 14.87 9.50
C ASN A 13 -8.19 13.41 9.31
N ASN A 14 -6.93 13.12 8.94
CA ASN A 14 -6.50 11.75 8.61
C ASN A 14 -5.65 11.10 9.70
N PHE A 15 -4.92 11.87 10.50
CA PHE A 15 -3.90 11.34 11.41
C PHE A 15 -4.04 11.80 12.86
N CYS A 16 -5.04 12.63 13.23
CA CYS A 16 -5.17 13.10 14.62
C CYS A 16 -5.36 11.96 15.64
N THR A 17 -5.97 10.85 15.23
CA THR A 17 -6.19 9.66 16.06
C THR A 17 -5.10 8.61 15.91
N VAL A 18 -4.15 8.81 14.98
CA VAL A 18 -3.07 7.86 14.74
C VAL A 18 -1.89 8.21 15.66
N PRO A 19 -1.42 7.28 16.49
CA PRO A 19 -0.27 7.54 17.35
C PRO A 19 0.96 7.96 16.52
N ALA A 20 1.62 9.04 16.90
CA ALA A 20 2.80 9.56 16.19
C ALA A 20 3.88 8.49 15.97
N LYS A 21 4.01 7.52 16.89
CA LYS A 21 4.93 6.38 16.77
C LYS A 21 4.63 5.47 15.57
N VAL A 22 3.37 5.28 15.21
CA VAL A 22 2.97 4.50 14.03
C VAL A 22 3.36 5.28 12.77
N VAL A 23 3.07 6.59 12.73
CA VAL A 23 3.49 7.46 11.61
C VAL A 23 5.00 7.43 11.43
N LEU A 24 5.76 7.55 12.52
CA LEU A 24 7.23 7.44 12.50
C LEU A 24 7.71 6.08 12.00
N GLN A 25 7.06 4.98 12.38
CA GLN A 25 7.36 3.65 11.86
C GLN A 25 7.13 3.58 10.35
N LEU A 26 6.02 4.12 9.83
CA LEU A 26 5.74 4.14 8.39
C LEU A 26 6.81 4.90 7.59
N THR A 27 7.49 5.91 8.18
CA THR A 27 8.60 6.59 7.51
C THR A 27 9.77 5.66 7.18
N THR A 28 9.91 4.52 7.85
CA THR A 28 10.96 3.54 7.54
C THR A 28 10.77 2.90 6.17
N ALA A 29 9.53 2.82 5.66
CA ALA A 29 9.25 2.28 4.32
C ALA A 29 9.99 3.01 3.19
N PHE A 30 10.38 4.28 3.41
CA PHE A 30 11.12 5.11 2.46
C PHE A 30 12.63 5.12 2.70
N ARG A 31 13.13 4.36 3.68
CA ARG A 31 14.56 4.24 3.98
C ARG A 31 15.13 2.97 3.37
N GLU A 32 16.45 2.90 3.29
CA GLU A 32 17.14 1.66 2.96
C GLU A 32 16.73 0.53 3.94
N GLY A 33 16.44 -0.66 3.41
CA GLY A 33 15.86 -1.79 4.14
C GLY A 33 14.32 -1.83 4.15
N GLY A 34 13.65 -0.71 3.91
CA GLY A 34 12.18 -0.64 3.84
C GLY A 34 11.50 -0.64 5.21
N LEU A 35 10.24 -1.07 5.25
CA LEU A 35 9.42 -1.00 6.46
C LEU A 35 10.01 -1.89 7.56
N CYS A 36 10.24 -1.30 8.72
CA CYS A 36 10.72 -1.98 9.92
C CYS A 36 9.70 -1.87 11.06
N ASN A 37 9.87 -2.71 12.08
CA ASN A 37 9.18 -2.53 13.35
C ASN A 37 9.63 -1.25 14.06
N ARG A 38 8.93 -0.89 15.14
CA ARG A 38 9.16 0.35 15.90
C ARG A 38 10.62 0.58 16.34
N ASN A 39 11.35 -0.48 16.68
CA ASN A 39 12.70 -0.38 17.24
C ASN A 39 13.79 -0.57 16.16
N GLY A 40 13.41 -0.82 14.90
CA GLY A 40 14.35 -1.10 13.82
C GLY A 40 15.05 -2.47 13.93
N THR A 41 14.57 -3.36 14.80
CA THR A 41 15.18 -4.68 15.01
C THR A 41 14.62 -5.76 14.08
N PHE A 42 13.52 -5.46 13.38
CA PHE A 42 12.85 -6.40 12.49
C PHE A 42 12.48 -5.68 11.19
N SER A 43 13.03 -6.16 10.07
CA SER A 43 12.69 -5.75 8.71
C SER A 43 11.64 -6.73 8.16
N TYR A 44 10.46 -6.24 7.78
CA TYR A 44 9.39 -7.12 7.28
C TYR A 44 9.80 -7.80 5.97
N LYS A 45 10.55 -7.08 5.13
CA LYS A 45 11.02 -7.55 3.83
C LYS A 45 11.90 -8.80 3.94
N ASP A 46 12.78 -8.84 4.93
CA ASP A 46 13.75 -9.93 5.10
C ASP A 46 13.08 -11.23 5.56
N HIS A 47 11.92 -11.14 6.21
CA HIS A 47 11.17 -12.29 6.72
C HIS A 47 10.11 -12.81 5.75
N LEU A 48 9.92 -12.16 4.59
CA LEU A 48 8.96 -12.65 3.57
C LEU A 48 9.33 -14.04 3.02
N ARG A 49 10.61 -14.41 3.07
CA ARG A 49 11.09 -15.74 2.66
C ARG A 49 10.54 -16.88 3.52
N GLU A 50 10.15 -16.57 4.74
CA GLU A 50 9.60 -17.54 5.70
C GLU A 50 8.07 -17.60 5.64
N CYS A 51 7.44 -16.82 4.76
CA CYS A 51 5.99 -16.73 4.67
C CYS A 51 5.35 -18.11 4.41
N GLN A 52 4.51 -18.55 5.34
CA GLN A 52 3.77 -19.81 5.24
C GLN A 52 2.36 -19.64 4.67
N THR A 53 1.83 -18.42 4.75
CA THR A 53 0.49 -18.08 4.30
C THR A 53 0.49 -17.84 2.79
N PRO A 54 -0.45 -18.42 2.02
CA PRO A 54 -0.62 -18.06 0.62
C PRO A 54 -0.92 -16.57 0.46
N VAL A 55 -0.26 -15.91 -0.49
CA VAL A 55 -0.36 -14.48 -0.77
C VAL A 55 -0.82 -14.29 -2.22
N LEU A 56 -1.88 -13.51 -2.41
CA LEU A 56 -2.26 -12.97 -3.72
C LEU A 56 -1.76 -11.53 -3.81
N ALA A 57 -0.73 -11.30 -4.62
CA ALA A 57 -0.16 -9.99 -4.88
C ALA A 57 -0.85 -9.34 -6.09
N LEU A 58 -1.42 -8.15 -5.87
CA LEU A 58 -2.15 -7.40 -6.89
C LEU A 58 -1.42 -6.09 -7.21
N ALA A 59 -1.37 -5.72 -8.48
CA ALA A 59 -0.85 -4.45 -8.94
C ALA A 59 -1.75 -3.83 -10.00
N GLY A 60 -1.75 -2.50 -10.08
CA GLY A 60 -2.51 -1.74 -11.08
C GLY A 60 -1.54 -1.19 -12.12
N ASP A 61 -1.87 -1.32 -13.40
CA ASP A 61 -1.00 -0.88 -14.50
C ASP A 61 -0.75 0.64 -14.54
N LYS A 62 -1.56 1.42 -13.83
CA LYS A 62 -1.39 2.88 -13.61
C LYS A 62 -1.21 3.23 -12.14
N ASP A 63 -0.83 2.29 -11.28
CA ASP A 63 -0.52 2.60 -9.89
C ASP A 63 0.80 3.39 -9.80
N LEU A 64 0.71 4.66 -9.39
CA LEU A 64 1.86 5.54 -9.19
C LEU A 64 2.42 5.48 -7.77
N ILE A 65 1.67 4.92 -6.81
CA ILE A 65 2.08 4.82 -5.40
C ILE A 65 2.87 3.53 -5.20
N CYS A 66 2.37 2.42 -5.73
CA CYS A 66 3.02 1.10 -5.70
C CYS A 66 2.94 0.47 -7.11
N PRO A 67 3.82 0.87 -8.03
CA PRO A 67 3.77 0.38 -9.41
C PRO A 67 3.98 -1.14 -9.49
N PRO A 68 3.58 -1.79 -10.59
CA PRO A 68 3.72 -3.23 -10.79
C PRO A 68 5.13 -3.76 -10.48
N ASP A 69 6.17 -3.03 -10.86
CA ASP A 69 7.56 -3.39 -10.58
C ASP A 69 7.86 -3.43 -9.08
N ALA A 70 7.35 -2.47 -8.30
CA ALA A 70 7.54 -2.43 -6.85
C ALA A 70 6.84 -3.61 -6.15
N VAL A 71 5.65 -3.97 -6.62
CA VAL A 71 4.94 -5.18 -6.15
C VAL A 71 5.72 -6.43 -6.52
N TYR A 72 6.23 -6.51 -7.75
CA TYR A 72 6.98 -7.66 -8.25
C TYR A 72 8.29 -7.88 -7.48
N GLU A 73 9.00 -6.82 -7.11
CA GLU A 73 10.19 -6.93 -6.23
C GLU A 73 9.86 -7.52 -4.86
N THR A 74 8.65 -7.28 -4.34
CA THR A 74 8.18 -7.89 -3.10
C THR A 74 7.81 -9.36 -3.31
N VAL A 75 7.16 -9.68 -4.43
CA VAL A 75 6.77 -11.05 -4.81
C VAL A 75 7.98 -11.98 -4.87
N LYS A 76 9.11 -11.53 -5.41
CA LYS A 76 10.36 -12.31 -5.51
C LYS A 76 10.90 -12.82 -4.17
N LEU A 77 10.49 -12.21 -3.06
CA LEU A 77 10.95 -12.56 -1.72
C LEU A 77 10.06 -13.62 -1.06
N ILE A 78 8.86 -13.84 -1.58
CA ILE A 78 7.92 -14.85 -1.09
C ILE A 78 8.21 -16.17 -1.82
N PRO A 79 8.14 -17.34 -1.14
CA PRO A 79 8.30 -18.62 -1.82
C PRO A 79 7.34 -18.78 -3.00
N ASN A 80 7.85 -19.16 -4.18
CA ASN A 80 7.07 -19.22 -5.43
C ASN A 80 5.75 -20.02 -5.33
N HIS A 81 5.71 -21.08 -4.53
CA HIS A 81 4.51 -21.90 -4.34
C HIS A 81 3.49 -21.30 -3.35
N LYS A 82 3.80 -20.14 -2.76
CA LYS A 82 2.97 -19.39 -1.80
C LYS A 82 2.46 -18.08 -2.39
N VAL A 83 2.89 -17.69 -3.59
CA VAL A 83 2.54 -16.38 -4.15
C VAL A 83 1.96 -16.50 -5.55
N ASP A 84 0.78 -15.91 -5.73
CA ASP A 84 0.21 -15.62 -7.04
C ASP A 84 0.30 -14.12 -7.28
N TYR A 85 0.79 -13.70 -8.45
CA TYR A 85 0.91 -12.30 -8.82
C TYR A 85 0.01 -11.97 -10.01
N ARG A 86 -0.76 -10.88 -9.90
CA ARG A 86 -1.65 -10.40 -10.97
C ARG A 86 -1.58 -8.89 -11.13
N VAL A 87 -1.46 -8.45 -12.38
CA VAL A 87 -1.56 -7.04 -12.76
C VAL A 87 -2.93 -6.79 -13.39
N PHE A 88 -3.66 -5.80 -12.87
CA PHE A 88 -4.91 -5.32 -13.42
C PHE A 88 -4.66 -4.15 -14.36
N GLY A 89 -5.18 -4.28 -15.58
CA GLY A 89 -4.93 -3.36 -16.67
C GLY A 89 -5.03 -4.08 -18.01
N LYS A 90 -5.51 -3.40 -19.05
CA LYS A 90 -5.51 -3.93 -20.42
C LYS A 90 -4.92 -2.89 -21.36
N PRO A 91 -4.36 -3.29 -22.53
CA PRO A 91 -3.83 -2.34 -23.50
C PRO A 91 -4.82 -1.24 -23.92
N GLN A 92 -6.12 -1.56 -23.96
CA GLN A 92 -7.21 -0.62 -24.29
C GLN A 92 -8.07 -0.24 -23.07
N GLY A 93 -7.61 -0.55 -21.87
CA GLY A 93 -8.36 -0.36 -20.63
C GLY A 93 -9.39 -1.48 -20.31
N PRO A 94 -9.98 -1.46 -19.10
CA PRO A 94 -9.78 -0.45 -18.06
C PRO A 94 -8.36 -0.48 -17.47
N HIS A 95 -7.90 0.69 -17.03
CA HIS A 95 -6.67 0.90 -16.29
C HIS A 95 -6.98 1.04 -14.80
N TYR A 96 -6.02 0.68 -13.94
CA TYR A 96 -6.22 0.69 -12.49
C TYR A 96 -5.07 1.44 -11.79
N ALA A 97 -5.42 2.46 -11.03
CA ALA A 97 -4.53 3.15 -10.09
C ALA A 97 -4.65 2.53 -8.68
N HIS A 98 -3.83 3.04 -7.74
CA HIS A 98 -3.76 2.51 -6.37
C HIS A 98 -5.12 2.39 -5.67
N TYR A 99 -5.90 3.48 -5.70
CA TYR A 99 -7.18 3.54 -5.02
C TYR A 99 -8.28 2.76 -5.73
N ASP A 100 -8.13 2.44 -7.03
CA ASP A 100 -9.05 1.55 -7.72
C ASP A 100 -8.93 0.11 -7.18
N LEU A 101 -7.73 -0.27 -6.73
CA LEU A 101 -7.46 -1.58 -6.13
C LEU A 101 -7.83 -1.66 -4.65
N VAL A 102 -7.50 -0.62 -3.88
CA VAL A 102 -7.65 -0.62 -2.41
C VAL A 102 -9.00 -0.07 -1.96
N GLY A 103 -9.51 0.97 -2.63
CA GLY A 103 -10.72 1.68 -2.22
C GLY A 103 -12.01 1.05 -2.74
N GLY A 104 -11.94 0.22 -3.77
CA GLY A 104 -13.11 -0.32 -4.46
C GLY A 104 -13.99 0.78 -5.09
N ARG A 105 -14.95 0.37 -5.93
CA ARG A 105 -15.96 1.29 -6.53
C ARG A 105 -17.19 1.48 -5.64
N LEU A 106 -17.27 0.80 -4.50
CA LEU A 106 -18.46 0.71 -3.65
C LEU A 106 -18.34 1.59 -2.40
N VAL A 107 -18.44 2.91 -2.58
CA VAL A 107 -19.08 3.79 -1.59
C VAL A 107 -20.12 4.63 -2.34
N CYS A 108 -21.18 3.97 -2.80
CA CYS A 108 -22.39 4.62 -3.31
C CYS A 108 -23.64 3.86 -2.81
N THR A 109 -23.64 3.47 -1.53
CA THR A 109 -24.84 2.87 -0.90
C THR A 109 -25.03 3.29 0.56
N LEU A 110 -24.44 4.41 0.99
CA LEU A 110 -24.77 5.03 2.30
C LEU A 110 -25.29 6.47 2.18
N TYR A 111 -25.81 6.85 1.01
CA TYR A 111 -26.55 8.11 0.84
C TYR A 111 -27.81 7.99 -0.04
N ASP A 112 -28.27 6.76 -0.33
CA ASP A 112 -29.57 6.56 -0.99
C ASP A 112 -30.70 6.14 -0.02
N ASP A 113 -30.49 6.32 1.30
CA ASP A 113 -31.56 6.22 2.31
C ASP A 113 -31.65 7.52 3.15
N SER A 114 -31.83 8.66 2.48
CA SER A 114 -32.21 9.93 3.13
C SER A 114 -33.23 10.70 2.30
#